data_AF-A0A9X3D6C4-F1
#
_entry.id   AF-A0A9X3D6C4-F1
#
_cell.length_a   1.000
_cell.length_b   1.000
_cell.length_c   1.000
_cell.angle_alpha   90.00
_cell.angle_beta   90.00
_cell.angle_gamma   90.00
#
_symmetry.space_group_name_H-M   'P 1'
#
loop_
_entity.id
_entity.type
_entity.pdbx_description
1 polymer ?
#
loop_
_entity_poly.entity_id
_entity_poly.type
_entity_poly.pdbx_seq_one_letter_code
_entity_poly.pdbx_strand_id
1 'polypeptide(L)'
;MSTHASTPQTPITYITDEPPHPSARWQLARHCTLLLATVGLAAVTACSVSIGTDDSAVESTSDITIGECLQIDDEADDQGNVRATTIACDSDGLTFYAAETVTADADCAGDNSASLSFDGDPQKLCMTPNFVDSRCYQIPLPGGQLVDYRESDCAAPAATDTIIAEAVTRSDDSITCAADQTAWVFSEPEAIGYCLRAVEPA
;
A
#
# COMPACT_ATOMS: atom_id res chain seq x y z
N MET A 1 8.72 -16.75 -47.68
CA MET A 1 8.30 -15.62 -46.83
C MET A 1 7.35 -16.21 -45.81
N SER A 2 7.85 -16.47 -44.61
CA SER A 2 7.18 -17.32 -43.61
C SER A 2 6.18 -16.51 -42.79
N THR A 3 4.95 -17.00 -42.71
CA THR A 3 3.89 -16.50 -41.84
C THR A 3 4.08 -17.06 -40.45
N HIS A 4 4.28 -16.22 -39.43
CA HIS A 4 4.24 -16.63 -38.03
C HIS A 4 2.78 -16.72 -37.57
N ALA A 5 2.37 -17.92 -37.18
CA ALA A 5 1.09 -18.20 -36.54
C ALA A 5 1.16 -17.76 -35.06
N SER A 6 0.19 -16.95 -34.64
CA SER A 6 -0.03 -16.61 -33.23
C SER A 6 -0.54 -17.85 -32.50
N THR A 7 0.23 -18.33 -31.53
CA THR A 7 -0.21 -19.37 -30.60
C THR A 7 -1.18 -18.76 -29.58
N PRO A 8 -2.33 -19.39 -29.27
CA PRO A 8 -3.22 -18.91 -28.22
C PRO A 8 -2.58 -19.12 -26.85
N GLN A 9 -2.56 -18.09 -26.00
CA GLN A 9 -2.20 -18.24 -24.60
C GLN A 9 -3.31 -18.96 -23.84
N THR A 10 -2.91 -19.95 -23.06
CA THR A 10 -3.74 -20.83 -22.25
C THR A 10 -4.39 -20.05 -21.11
N PRO A 11 -5.70 -20.21 -20.83
CA PRO A 11 -6.34 -19.61 -19.66
C PRO A 11 -5.80 -20.27 -18.39
N ILE A 12 -5.35 -19.47 -17.41
CA ILE A 12 -4.80 -19.99 -16.16
C ILE A 12 -5.92 -20.12 -15.13
N THR A 13 -6.05 -21.35 -14.63
CA THR A 13 -6.99 -21.82 -13.61
C THR A 13 -6.47 -21.45 -12.22
N TYR A 14 -7.31 -20.77 -11.42
CA TYR A 14 -7.03 -20.44 -10.03
C TYR A 14 -7.06 -21.69 -9.13
N ILE A 15 -6.15 -21.74 -8.14
CA ILE A 15 -6.09 -22.81 -7.14
C ILE A 15 -7.22 -22.56 -6.12
N THR A 16 -8.17 -23.50 -6.07
CA THR A 16 -9.12 -23.65 -4.95
C THR A 16 -8.46 -24.49 -3.87
N ASP A 17 -8.34 -23.99 -2.64
CA ASP A 17 -8.01 -24.83 -1.49
C ASP A 17 -9.11 -24.81 -0.42
N GLU A 18 -9.37 -26.01 0.08
CA GLU A 18 -10.40 -26.40 1.04
C GLU A 18 -9.83 -26.31 2.48
N PRO A 19 -10.63 -26.03 3.52
CA PRO A 19 -10.11 -25.50 4.77
C PRO A 19 -9.72 -26.61 5.77
N PRO A 20 -8.70 -26.41 6.64
CA PRO A 20 -8.58 -27.17 7.86
C PRO A 20 -9.22 -26.47 9.06
N HIS A 21 -9.92 -27.29 9.84
CA HIS A 21 -10.73 -26.97 11.02
C HIS A 21 -9.96 -26.39 12.24
N PRO A 22 -10.68 -25.76 13.20
CA PRO A 22 -10.11 -24.89 14.22
C PRO A 22 -9.63 -25.62 15.47
N SER A 23 -8.56 -25.10 16.08
CA SER A 23 -8.14 -25.37 17.46
C SER A 23 -7.27 -24.18 17.93
N ALA A 24 -7.22 -23.73 19.17
CA ALA A 24 -7.78 -24.16 20.43
C ALA A 24 -7.87 -22.94 21.37
N ARG A 25 -8.80 -23.03 22.32
CA ARG A 25 -9.07 -22.06 23.38
C ARG A 25 -7.83 -21.83 24.25
N TRP A 26 -7.48 -20.56 24.48
CA TRP A 26 -6.77 -20.14 25.70
C TRP A 26 -7.62 -19.15 26.48
N GLN A 27 -7.77 -19.46 27.76
CA GLN A 27 -8.51 -18.67 28.75
C GLN A 27 -7.54 -17.81 29.57
N LEU A 28 -8.17 -16.91 30.35
CA LEU A 28 -7.66 -16.18 31.53
C LEU A 28 -7.15 -14.77 31.20
N ALA A 29 -7.45 -13.72 31.96
CA ALA A 29 -8.40 -13.51 33.04
C ALA A 29 -8.53 -11.99 33.30
N ARG A 30 -9.75 -11.58 33.66
CA ARG A 30 -10.14 -10.48 34.58
C ARG A 30 -9.04 -9.51 35.01
N HIS A 31 -9.28 -8.20 34.83
CA HIS A 31 -9.23 -7.17 35.89
C HIS A 31 -10.01 -5.91 35.44
N CYS A 32 -11.28 -5.78 35.85
CA CYS A 32 -12.03 -4.52 35.76
C CYS A 32 -11.82 -3.74 37.06
N THR A 33 -10.92 -2.76 37.04
CA THR A 33 -10.78 -1.76 38.10
C THR A 33 -11.62 -0.52 37.74
N LEU A 34 -12.76 -0.37 38.43
CA LEU A 34 -13.59 0.84 38.44
C LEU A 34 -12.99 1.84 39.43
N LEU A 35 -12.63 3.04 38.97
CA LEU A 35 -12.32 4.18 39.85
C LEU A 35 -13.11 5.43 39.44
N LEU A 36 -14.11 5.71 40.28
CA LEU A 36 -14.45 6.98 40.93
C LEU A 36 -14.54 8.27 40.09
N ALA A 37 -15.78 8.76 40.03
CA ALA A 37 -16.17 10.12 39.67
C ALA A 37 -15.48 11.19 40.53
N THR A 38 -14.96 12.23 39.88
CA THR A 38 -14.77 13.56 40.48
C THR A 38 -15.32 14.62 39.54
N VAL A 39 -16.08 15.55 40.12
CA VAL A 39 -16.69 16.72 39.48
C VAL A 39 -15.62 17.81 39.38
N GLY A 40 -15.36 18.34 38.18
CA GLY A 40 -14.57 19.55 38.04
C GLY A 40 -14.03 19.85 36.64
N LEU A 41 -14.54 20.94 36.05
CA LEU A 41 -14.00 21.73 34.93
C LEU A 41 -13.85 21.04 33.56
N ALA A 42 -14.74 21.42 32.65
CA ALA A 42 -14.65 21.14 31.22
C ALA A 42 -13.45 21.89 30.61
N ALA A 43 -12.30 21.22 30.54
CA ALA A 43 -11.30 21.46 29.50
C ALA A 43 -11.53 20.41 28.43
N VAL A 44 -11.92 20.83 27.22
CA VAL A 44 -12.01 19.95 26.05
C VAL A 44 -10.59 19.70 25.57
N THR A 45 -9.83 18.91 26.32
CA THR A 45 -8.60 18.30 25.83
C THR A 45 -9.06 17.21 24.86
N ALA A 46 -8.93 17.49 23.56
CA ALA A 46 -8.95 16.48 22.52
C ALA A 46 -7.73 15.57 22.75
N CYS A 47 -7.86 14.65 23.70
CA CYS A 47 -7.02 13.48 23.74
C CYS A 47 -7.53 12.61 22.60
N SER A 48 -6.86 12.69 21.46
CA SER A 48 -6.91 11.65 20.44
C SER A 48 -6.65 10.35 21.18
N VAL A 49 -7.71 9.57 21.40
CA VAL A 49 -7.58 8.23 21.93
C VAL A 49 -6.94 7.42 20.82
N SER A 50 -5.62 7.32 20.83
CA SER A 50 -4.93 6.25 20.11
C SER A 50 -5.28 4.97 20.87
N ILE A 51 -6.42 4.39 20.52
CA ILE A 51 -6.77 3.03 20.91
C ILE A 51 -5.85 2.14 20.09
N GLY A 52 -4.66 1.89 20.62
CA GLY A 52 -3.81 0.81 20.18
C GLY A 52 -4.44 -0.51 20.63
N THR A 53 -5.32 -1.04 19.80
CA THR A 53 -5.64 -2.46 19.72
C THR A 53 -5.37 -2.88 18.29
N ASP A 54 -5.45 -4.17 17.98
CA ASP A 54 -5.28 -4.78 16.66
C ASP A 54 -6.19 -4.22 15.52
N ASP A 55 -6.81 -3.04 15.72
CA ASP A 55 -7.74 -2.27 14.88
C ASP A 55 -7.12 -1.60 13.65
N SER A 56 -5.79 -1.65 13.50
CA SER A 56 -5.11 -0.99 12.38
C SER A 56 -4.85 -1.92 11.20
N ALA A 57 -4.98 -3.24 11.37
CA ALA A 57 -4.76 -4.18 10.27
C ALA A 57 -5.83 -3.99 9.17
N VAL A 58 -5.41 -3.96 7.91
CA VAL A 58 -6.31 -3.93 6.76
C VAL A 58 -6.40 -5.35 6.22
N GLU A 59 -7.52 -6.04 6.47
CA GLU A 59 -7.72 -7.43 6.05
C GLU A 59 -8.78 -7.58 4.95
N SER A 60 -9.47 -6.49 4.61
CA SER A 60 -10.44 -6.38 3.53
C SER A 60 -10.50 -4.96 2.99
N THR A 61 -11.12 -4.78 1.82
CA THR A 61 -11.35 -3.44 1.25
C THR A 61 -12.26 -2.57 2.11
N SER A 62 -13.08 -3.16 2.99
CA SER A 62 -13.96 -2.42 3.90
C SER A 62 -13.29 -1.89 5.17
N ASP A 63 -12.06 -2.32 5.45
CA ASP A 63 -11.32 -1.93 6.67
C ASP A 63 -10.61 -0.58 6.51
N ILE A 64 -10.64 0.01 5.33
CA ILE A 64 -10.01 1.29 5.02
C ILE A 64 -10.92 2.17 4.17
N THR A 65 -10.95 3.46 4.47
CA THR A 65 -11.71 4.44 3.70
C THR A 65 -10.84 5.03 2.59
N ILE A 66 -11.43 5.27 1.42
CA ILE A 66 -10.76 6.01 0.34
C ILE A 66 -10.26 7.37 0.86
N GLY A 67 -8.99 7.68 0.60
CA GLY A 67 -8.29 8.86 1.12
C GLY A 67 -7.49 8.62 2.40
N GLU A 68 -7.74 7.53 3.14
CA GLU A 68 -6.89 7.14 4.26
C GLU A 68 -5.56 6.54 3.77
N CYS A 69 -4.57 6.54 4.66
CA CYS A 69 -3.27 5.97 4.36
C CYS A 69 -3.06 4.61 5.03
N LEU A 70 -2.30 3.78 4.34
CA LEU A 70 -1.79 2.52 4.82
C LEU A 70 -0.30 2.39 4.54
N GLN A 71 0.35 1.52 5.28
CA GLN A 71 1.70 1.07 5.03
C GLN A 71 1.69 -0.44 4.77
N ILE A 72 2.55 -0.87 3.85
CA ILE A 72 2.82 -2.28 3.57
C ILE A 72 4.10 -2.65 4.30
N ASP A 73 4.08 -3.77 5.02
CA ASP A 73 5.27 -4.30 5.68
C ASP A 73 6.33 -4.71 4.64
N ASP A 74 7.60 -4.66 5.03
CA ASP A 74 8.75 -4.95 4.16
C ASP A 74 9.04 -6.46 4.00
N GLU A 75 8.21 -7.30 4.62
CA GLU A 75 8.29 -8.75 4.55
C GLU A 75 6.97 -9.35 4.04
N ALA A 76 7.10 -10.36 3.18
CA ALA A 76 6.00 -11.23 2.79
C ALA A 76 6.11 -12.55 3.54
N ASP A 77 4.98 -13.22 3.77
CA ASP A 77 4.98 -14.58 4.30
C ASP A 77 5.47 -15.61 3.25
N ASP A 78 5.57 -16.88 3.66
CA ASP A 78 6.03 -17.97 2.78
C ASP A 78 5.12 -18.20 1.55
N GLN A 79 3.92 -17.60 1.54
CA GLN A 79 2.94 -17.65 0.46
C GLN A 79 2.93 -16.37 -0.39
N GLY A 80 3.77 -15.39 -0.06
CA GLY A 80 3.85 -14.11 -0.77
C GLY A 80 2.79 -13.10 -0.34
N ASN A 81 2.05 -13.35 0.75
CA ASN A 81 1.10 -12.39 1.28
C ASN A 81 1.84 -11.30 2.04
N VAL A 82 1.32 -10.08 1.98
CA VAL A 82 1.88 -8.92 2.67
C VAL A 82 0.92 -8.47 3.77
N ARG A 83 1.46 -7.89 4.83
CA ARG A 83 0.66 -7.23 5.86
C ARG A 83 0.50 -5.76 5.52
N ALA A 84 -0.73 -5.26 5.66
CA ALA A 84 -1.10 -3.87 5.49
C ALA A 84 -1.67 -3.32 6.78
N THR A 85 -1.29 -2.09 7.15
CA THR A 85 -1.76 -1.43 8.37
C THR A 85 -2.15 0.02 8.08
N THR A 86 -3.31 0.47 8.56
CA THR A 86 -3.71 1.87 8.51
C THR A 86 -2.76 2.74 9.33
N ILE A 87 -2.43 3.92 8.81
CA ILE A 87 -1.43 4.79 9.41
C ILE A 87 -1.70 6.26 9.03
N ALA A 88 -1.12 7.20 9.79
CA ALA A 88 -1.13 8.60 9.39
C ALA A 88 -0.31 8.81 8.11
N CYS A 89 -0.83 9.58 7.16
CA CYS A 89 -0.20 9.78 5.83
C CYS A 89 1.19 10.43 5.89
N ASP A 90 1.49 11.20 6.92
CA ASP A 90 2.78 11.86 7.14
C ASP A 90 3.76 11.02 7.98
N SER A 91 3.45 9.74 8.19
CA SER A 91 4.34 8.81 8.90
C SER A 91 5.61 8.52 8.11
N ASP A 92 6.63 8.04 8.83
CA ASP A 92 7.92 7.68 8.25
C ASP A 92 7.82 6.48 7.29
N GLY A 93 8.70 6.45 6.31
CA GLY A 93 8.71 5.45 5.25
C GLY A 93 7.75 5.78 4.11
N LEU A 94 7.53 4.80 3.24
CA LEU A 94 6.52 4.91 2.19
C LEU A 94 5.15 4.54 2.75
N THR A 95 4.20 5.47 2.60
CA THR A 95 2.78 5.21 2.78
C THR A 95 2.09 5.18 1.43
N PHE A 96 0.88 4.64 1.40
CA PHE A 96 -0.01 4.62 0.25
C PHE A 96 -1.34 5.23 0.65
N TYR A 97 -1.95 6.00 -0.24
CA TYR A 97 -3.35 6.37 -0.14
C TYR A 97 -4.21 5.22 -0.66
N ALA A 98 -5.27 4.87 0.08
CA ALA A 98 -6.39 4.12 -0.47
C ALA A 98 -7.05 4.97 -1.56
N ALA A 99 -6.89 4.57 -2.82
CA ALA A 99 -7.28 5.39 -3.97
C ALA A 99 -8.68 5.04 -4.45
N GLU A 100 -8.95 3.76 -4.66
CA GLU A 100 -10.27 3.28 -5.05
C GLU A 100 -10.43 1.79 -4.72
N THR A 101 -11.66 1.32 -4.76
CA THR A 101 -11.98 -0.10 -4.64
C THR A 101 -12.65 -0.58 -5.92
N VAL A 102 -12.06 -1.58 -6.56
CA VAL A 102 -12.55 -2.16 -7.80
C VAL A 102 -12.77 -3.66 -7.65
N THR A 103 -13.52 -4.28 -8.56
CA THR A 103 -13.61 -5.75 -8.60
C THR A 103 -12.23 -6.36 -8.87
N ALA A 104 -11.94 -7.55 -8.35
CA ALA A 104 -10.62 -8.18 -8.47
C ALA A 104 -10.04 -8.21 -9.91
N ASP A 105 -10.90 -8.46 -10.90
CA ASP A 105 -10.52 -8.54 -12.33
C ASP A 105 -10.43 -7.19 -13.05
N ALA A 106 -10.83 -6.08 -12.43
CA ALA A 106 -10.79 -4.75 -13.04
C ALA A 106 -9.43 -4.09 -12.85
N ASP A 107 -9.00 -3.26 -13.80
CA ASP A 107 -7.78 -2.46 -13.66
C ASP A 107 -8.01 -1.25 -12.74
N CYS A 108 -6.95 -0.83 -12.05
CA CYS A 108 -6.94 0.46 -11.34
C CYS A 108 -6.90 1.61 -12.34
N ALA A 109 -7.51 2.75 -12.00
CA ALA A 109 -7.61 3.93 -12.85
C ALA A 109 -6.24 4.55 -13.18
N GLY A 110 -5.28 4.50 -12.25
CA GLY A 110 -3.92 5.00 -12.48
C GLY A 110 -2.97 3.90 -12.96
N ASP A 111 -2.29 4.13 -14.09
CA ASP A 111 -1.36 3.17 -14.73
C ASP A 111 -0.23 2.66 -13.80
N ASN A 112 0.17 3.48 -12.81
CA ASN A 112 1.24 3.16 -11.87
C ASN A 112 0.71 2.88 -10.45
N SER A 113 -0.59 2.61 -10.32
CA SER A 113 -1.20 2.30 -9.02
C SER A 113 -0.74 0.94 -8.54
N ALA A 114 -0.44 0.82 -7.25
CA ALA A 114 -0.31 -0.47 -6.61
C ALA A 114 -1.71 -1.04 -6.32
N SER A 115 -1.82 -2.36 -6.14
CA SER A 115 -3.08 -2.96 -5.72
C SER A 115 -2.87 -4.03 -4.67
N LEU A 116 -3.81 -4.15 -3.73
CA LEU A 116 -3.85 -5.15 -2.69
C LEU A 116 -5.16 -5.94 -2.78
N SER A 117 -5.04 -7.26 -2.90
CA SER A 117 -6.17 -8.19 -2.87
C SER A 117 -6.23 -8.88 -1.52
N PHE A 118 -7.42 -9.24 -1.09
CA PHE A 118 -7.65 -9.86 0.21
C PHE A 118 -8.36 -11.21 0.04
N ASP A 119 -8.03 -12.17 0.90
CA ASP A 119 -8.67 -13.49 0.84
C ASP A 119 -10.17 -13.38 1.12
N GLY A 120 -10.99 -13.97 0.26
CA GLY A 120 -12.44 -13.92 0.36
C GLY A 120 -13.11 -12.57 0.00
N ASP A 121 -12.35 -11.53 -0.33
CA ASP A 121 -12.90 -10.26 -0.82
C ASP A 121 -13.02 -10.28 -2.37
N PRO A 122 -14.22 -10.10 -2.95
CA PRO A 122 -14.37 -10.02 -4.41
C PRO A 122 -13.80 -8.73 -5.01
N GLN A 123 -13.37 -7.78 -4.17
CA GLN A 123 -12.79 -6.51 -4.54
C GLN A 123 -11.30 -6.47 -4.19
N LYS A 124 -10.57 -5.57 -4.85
CA LYS A 124 -9.20 -5.21 -4.51
C LYS A 124 -9.12 -3.72 -4.25
N LEU A 125 -8.17 -3.35 -3.40
CA LEU A 125 -7.84 -1.96 -3.11
C LEU A 125 -6.79 -1.49 -4.10
N CYS A 126 -7.08 -0.44 -4.85
CA CYS A 126 -6.10 0.30 -5.62
C CYS A 126 -5.49 1.39 -4.76
N MET A 127 -4.19 1.60 -4.91
CA MET A 127 -3.40 2.40 -4.00
C MET A 127 -2.49 3.35 -4.76
N THR A 128 -2.50 4.60 -4.33
CA THR A 128 -1.61 5.64 -4.85
C THR A 128 -0.42 5.80 -3.90
N PRO A 129 0.83 5.62 -4.36
CA PRO A 129 2.01 5.84 -3.53
C PRO A 129 2.06 7.29 -3.06
N ASN A 130 2.40 7.50 -1.78
CA ASN A 130 2.51 8.81 -1.17
C ASN A 130 3.99 9.25 -1.12
N PHE A 131 4.55 9.60 -2.27
CA PHE A 131 5.95 10.01 -2.33
C PHE A 131 6.18 11.40 -1.74
N VAL A 132 7.34 11.58 -1.12
CA VAL A 132 7.78 12.82 -0.48
C VAL A 132 9.00 13.34 -1.24
N ASP A 133 9.01 14.64 -1.51
CA ASP A 133 10.11 15.30 -2.21
C ASP A 133 11.47 15.01 -1.58
N SER A 134 12.48 14.83 -2.44
CA SER A 134 13.87 14.56 -2.08
C SER A 134 14.08 13.24 -1.31
N ARG A 135 13.11 12.33 -1.33
CA ARG A 135 13.28 10.94 -0.84
C ARG A 135 13.43 9.97 -1.99
N CYS A 136 14.09 8.85 -1.71
CA CYS A 136 14.28 7.77 -2.65
C CYS A 136 13.44 6.56 -2.26
N TYR A 137 12.99 5.85 -3.29
CA TYR A 137 12.11 4.71 -3.15
C TYR A 137 12.63 3.57 -3.99
N GLN A 138 12.62 2.37 -3.42
CA GLN A 138 12.67 1.17 -4.23
C GLN A 138 11.28 0.96 -4.82
N ILE A 139 11.21 0.85 -6.15
CA ILE A 139 9.97 0.68 -6.89
C ILE A 139 10.07 -0.61 -7.71
N PRO A 140 9.14 -1.56 -7.54
CA PRO A 140 9.12 -2.77 -8.34
C PRO A 140 8.83 -2.45 -9.81
N LEU A 141 9.54 -3.12 -10.71
CA LEU A 141 9.21 -3.14 -12.14
C LEU A 141 7.96 -4.03 -12.37
N PRO A 142 7.32 -3.97 -13.56
CA PRO A 142 6.16 -4.82 -13.85
C PRO A 142 6.44 -6.31 -13.58
N GLY A 143 5.61 -6.92 -12.73
CA GLY A 143 5.77 -8.31 -12.26
C GLY A 143 6.59 -8.46 -10.96
N GLY A 144 7.10 -7.36 -10.39
CA GLY A 144 7.74 -7.33 -9.08
C GLY A 144 6.76 -7.43 -7.91
N GLN A 145 7.29 -7.51 -6.69
CA GLN A 145 6.49 -7.75 -5.48
C GLN A 145 6.10 -6.44 -4.79
N LEU A 146 4.95 -6.44 -4.10
CA LEU A 146 4.49 -5.24 -3.39
C LEU A 146 5.40 -4.84 -2.22
N VAL A 147 6.02 -5.82 -1.53
CA VAL A 147 7.02 -5.58 -0.45
C VAL A 147 8.29 -4.89 -0.95
N ASP A 148 8.55 -4.92 -2.26
CA ASP A 148 9.67 -4.20 -2.86
C ASP A 148 9.41 -2.72 -3.00
N TYR A 149 8.17 -2.29 -2.79
CA TYR A 149 7.75 -0.91 -2.88
C TYR A 149 7.89 -0.22 -1.52
N ARG A 150 9.03 0.45 -1.30
CA ARG A 150 9.38 1.04 0.00
C ARG A 150 10.32 2.23 -0.12
N GLU A 151 10.42 3.04 0.93
CA GLU A 151 11.47 4.05 1.04
C GLU A 151 12.86 3.37 1.13
N SER A 152 13.87 3.97 0.50
CA SER A 152 15.23 3.42 0.44
C SER A 152 16.27 4.55 0.43
N ASP A 153 17.51 4.23 0.79
CA ASP A 153 18.64 5.12 0.57
C ASP A 153 18.88 5.29 -0.94
N CYS A 154 19.09 6.52 -1.40
CA CYS A 154 19.36 6.83 -2.81
C CYS A 154 20.62 6.15 -3.35
N ALA A 155 21.59 5.83 -2.49
CA ALA A 155 22.82 5.13 -2.84
C ALA A 155 22.72 3.62 -2.68
N ALA A 156 21.58 3.09 -2.21
CA ALA A 156 21.39 1.65 -2.11
C ALA A 156 21.37 1.01 -3.50
N PRO A 157 21.92 -0.21 -3.65
CA PRO A 157 21.67 -0.99 -4.84
C PRO A 157 20.19 -1.36 -4.92
N ALA A 158 19.61 -1.29 -6.11
CA ALA A 158 18.26 -1.79 -6.36
C ALA A 158 18.22 -3.32 -6.13
N ALA A 159 17.14 -3.82 -5.51
CA ALA A 159 16.84 -5.24 -5.51
C ALA A 159 16.52 -5.75 -6.93
N THR A 160 16.57 -7.06 -7.12
CA THR A 160 16.20 -7.71 -8.39
C THR A 160 14.80 -7.28 -8.84
N ASP A 161 14.65 -6.96 -10.13
CA ASP A 161 13.39 -6.51 -10.72
C ASP A 161 12.80 -5.23 -10.09
N THR A 162 13.68 -4.36 -9.55
CA THR A 162 13.31 -3.05 -9.01
C THR A 162 14.22 -1.95 -9.56
N ILE A 163 13.85 -0.70 -9.31
CA ILE A 163 14.71 0.47 -9.47
C ILE A 163 14.74 1.28 -8.16
N ILE A 164 15.79 2.08 -7.97
CA ILE A 164 15.76 3.19 -7.02
C ILE A 164 15.38 4.46 -7.79
N ALA A 165 14.36 5.16 -7.32
CA ALA A 165 13.95 6.43 -7.89
C ALA A 165 13.81 7.50 -6.80
N GLU A 166 14.34 8.69 -7.09
CA GLU A 166 14.12 9.89 -6.29
C GLU A 166 12.81 10.55 -6.71
N ALA A 167 11.96 10.89 -5.73
CA ALA A 167 10.85 11.80 -5.95
C ALA A 167 11.38 13.24 -5.93
N VAL A 168 11.56 13.83 -7.11
CA VAL A 168 12.15 15.17 -7.26
C VAL A 168 11.14 16.27 -6.97
N THR A 169 9.89 16.07 -7.38
CA THR A 169 8.82 17.06 -7.19
C THR A 169 7.48 16.36 -7.08
N ARG A 170 6.67 16.81 -6.14
CA ARG A 170 5.26 16.48 -5.95
C ARG A 170 4.41 17.72 -6.22
N SER A 171 3.33 17.53 -6.98
CA SER A 171 2.34 18.56 -7.28
C SER A 171 0.97 17.90 -7.49
N ASP A 172 -0.01 18.64 -7.97
CA ASP A 172 -1.24 18.10 -8.56
C ASP A 172 -0.98 17.41 -9.93
N ASP A 173 -2.06 17.02 -10.61
CA ASP A 173 -2.05 16.34 -11.91
C ASP A 173 -1.58 17.21 -13.09
N SER A 174 -1.33 18.51 -12.88
CA SER A 174 -0.80 19.43 -13.89
C SER A 174 0.74 19.43 -13.98
N ILE A 175 1.39 18.52 -13.25
CA ILE A 175 2.84 18.47 -13.11
C ILE A 175 3.56 18.40 -14.48
N THR A 176 4.65 19.14 -14.60
CA THR A 176 5.53 19.10 -15.76
C THR A 176 6.95 18.79 -15.30
N CYS A 177 7.51 17.69 -15.80
CA CYS A 177 8.81 17.20 -15.38
C CYS A 177 9.92 17.61 -16.35
N ALA A 178 11.16 17.64 -15.84
CA ALA A 178 12.33 17.84 -16.69
C ALA A 178 12.54 16.64 -17.63
N ALA A 179 13.37 16.80 -18.67
CA ALA A 179 13.55 15.78 -19.70
C ALA A 179 14.20 14.48 -19.18
N ASP A 180 14.92 14.54 -18.05
CA ASP A 180 15.54 13.40 -17.37
C ASP A 180 14.65 12.77 -16.30
N GLN A 181 13.38 13.19 -16.22
CA GLN A 181 12.43 12.76 -15.21
C GLN A 181 11.19 12.11 -15.85
N THR A 182 10.59 11.17 -15.15
CA THR A 182 9.35 10.52 -15.53
C THR A 182 8.21 11.11 -14.72
N ALA A 183 7.16 11.58 -15.42
CA ALA A 183 5.94 12.05 -14.78
C ALA A 183 5.03 10.87 -14.44
N TRP A 184 4.65 10.72 -13.18
CA TRP A 184 3.60 9.82 -12.71
C TRP A 184 2.43 10.65 -12.22
N VAL A 185 1.23 10.39 -12.72
CA VAL A 185 0.02 11.13 -12.36
C VAL A 185 -1.06 10.15 -11.94
N PHE A 186 -1.74 10.47 -10.86
CA PHE A 186 -2.83 9.71 -10.28
C PHE A 186 -4.03 10.64 -10.11
N SER A 187 -5.23 10.16 -10.43
CA SER A 187 -6.49 10.91 -10.25
C SER A 187 -7.18 10.63 -8.92
N GLU A 188 -6.85 9.51 -8.29
CA GLU A 188 -7.50 8.99 -7.08
C GLU A 188 -6.47 8.83 -5.94
N PRO A 189 -6.85 9.02 -4.67
CA PRO A 189 -8.15 9.55 -4.24
C PRO A 189 -8.28 11.07 -4.45
N GLU A 190 -7.15 11.74 -4.64
CA GLU A 190 -7.06 13.13 -5.08
C GLU A 190 -6.00 13.23 -6.17
N ALA A 191 -6.17 14.20 -7.06
CA ALA A 191 -5.25 14.45 -8.16
C ALA A 191 -3.84 14.78 -7.64
N ILE A 192 -2.86 13.94 -7.98
CA ILE A 192 -1.48 14.08 -7.55
C ILE A 192 -0.52 13.65 -8.66
N GLY A 193 0.56 14.42 -8.81
CA GLY A 193 1.61 14.21 -9.78
C GLY A 193 2.99 14.16 -9.13
N TYR A 194 3.86 13.32 -9.67
CA TYR A 194 5.24 13.18 -9.25
C TYR A 194 6.20 13.24 -10.43
N CYS A 195 7.31 13.94 -10.26
CA CYS A 195 8.47 13.84 -11.12
C CYS A 195 9.48 12.91 -10.46
N LEU A 196 9.65 11.72 -11.03
CA LEU A 196 10.57 10.70 -10.54
C LEU A 196 11.84 10.70 -11.39
N ARG A 197 12.99 10.51 -10.75
CA ARG A 197 14.27 10.31 -11.44
C ARG A 197 14.90 9.01 -10.98
N ALA A 198 15.19 8.11 -11.92
CA ALA A 198 15.96 6.91 -11.61
C ALA A 198 17.36 7.28 -11.10
N VAL A 199 17.79 6.62 -10.04
CA VAL A 199 19.11 6.80 -9.43
C VAL A 199 19.94 5.56 -9.75
N GLU A 200 21.07 5.76 -10.40
CA GLU A 200 22.05 4.69 -10.58
C GLU A 200 22.99 4.66 -9.36
N PRO A 201 23.26 3.50 -8.76
CA PRO A 201 24.26 3.39 -7.71
C PRO A 201 25.65 3.73 -8.28
N ALA A 202 26.43 4.49 -7.51
CA ALA A 202 27.77 4.97 -7.88
C ALA A 202 28.84 3.85 -7.89
#